data_AF-A4BHA4-F1
#
_entry.id   AF-A4BHA4-F1
#
_cell.length_a   1.000
_cell.length_b   1.000
_cell.length_c   1.000
_cell.angle_alpha   90.00
_cell.angle_beta   90.00
_cell.angle_gamma   90.00
#
_symmetry.space_group_name_H-M   'P 1'
#
loop_
_entity.id
_entity.type
_entity.pdbx_description
1 polymer ?
#
loop_
_entity_poly.entity_id
_entity_poly.type
_entity_poly.pdbx_seq_one_letter_code
_entity_poly.pdbx_strand_id
1 'polypeptide(L)'
;MACLPLKYLNGWLFGVDANRVKPEICENLLMYQRECYDVLHQHWQQRHSGDRMPVSLSEGDVINSHALDVHIEHIYRDWVESVGPALRMIGYPKWGDLNELIQV
;
A
#
# COMPACT_ATOMS: atom_id res chain seq x y z
N MET A 1 14.47 -15.97 19.99
CA MET A 1 13.20 -15.22 19.79
C MET A 1 13.49 -14.08 18.83
N ALA A 2 12.89 -14.09 17.64
CA ALA A 2 12.97 -12.96 16.71
C ALA A 2 11.79 -12.05 17.02
N CYS A 3 12.05 -10.81 17.44
CA CYS A 3 11.02 -9.82 17.71
C CYS A 3 10.88 -8.91 16.49
N LEU A 4 9.65 -8.77 15.98
CA LEU A 4 9.35 -7.81 14.92
C LEU A 4 9.32 -6.40 15.52
N PRO A 5 10.08 -5.43 15.00
CA PRO A 5 9.95 -4.04 15.44
C PRO A 5 8.53 -3.53 15.20
N LEU A 6 7.96 -2.83 16.20
CA LEU A 6 6.54 -2.42 16.21
C LEU A 6 6.12 -1.65 14.95
N LYS A 7 7.01 -0.84 14.36
CA LYS A 7 6.75 -0.08 13.13
C LYS A 7 6.40 -0.97 11.91
N TYR A 8 6.79 -2.24 11.91
CA TYR A 8 6.49 -3.19 10.85
C TYR A 8 5.27 -4.07 11.16
N LEU A 9 4.68 -3.95 12.35
CA LEU A 9 3.52 -4.76 12.77
C LEU A 9 2.37 -4.61 11.79
N ASN A 10 2.05 -3.38 11.38
CA ASN A 10 0.92 -3.14 10.47
C ASN A 10 1.15 -3.78 9.09
N GLY A 11 2.37 -3.64 8.55
CA GLY A 11 2.73 -4.29 7.28
C GLY A 11 2.70 -5.82 7.37
N TRP A 12 3.06 -6.39 8.52
CA TRP A 12 2.97 -7.83 8.75
C TRP A 12 1.52 -8.31 8.87
N LEU A 13 0.68 -7.64 9.67
CA LEU A 13 -0.75 -7.96 9.84
C LEU A 13 -1.52 -7.86 8.52
N PHE A 14 -1.19 -6.85 7.72
CA PHE A 14 -1.78 -6.65 6.40
C PHE A 14 -1.49 -7.81 5.43
N GLY A 15 -0.32 -8.45 5.55
CA GLY A 15 0.05 -9.62 4.76
C GLY A 15 -0.52 -10.96 5.24
N VAL A 16 -1.30 -10.98 6.34
CA VAL A 16 -1.93 -12.21 6.85
C VAL A 16 -3.16 -12.57 5.99
N ASP A 17 -3.17 -13.79 5.46
CA ASP A 17 -4.30 -14.30 4.68
C ASP A 17 -5.49 -14.66 5.57
N ALA A 18 -6.63 -13.99 5.35
CA ALA A 18 -7.87 -14.19 6.09
C ALA A 18 -8.45 -15.61 5.96
N ASN A 19 -8.13 -16.34 4.88
CA ASN A 19 -8.55 -17.74 4.72
C ASN A 19 -7.76 -18.72 5.59
N ARG A 20 -6.65 -18.25 6.17
CA ARG A 20 -5.73 -19.06 6.97
C ARG A 20 -5.83 -18.77 8.46
N VAL A 21 -6.76 -17.91 8.88
CA VAL A 21 -7.04 -17.62 10.29
C VAL A 21 -8.32 -18.31 10.76
N LYS A 22 -8.50 -18.39 12.08
CA LYS A 22 -9.72 -18.93 12.68
C LYS A 22 -10.92 -18.05 12.31
N PRO A 23 -12.13 -18.63 12.08
CA PRO A 23 -13.32 -17.85 11.73
C PRO A 23 -13.61 -16.71 12.71
N GLU A 24 -13.42 -16.93 14.00
CA GLU A 24 -13.60 -15.94 15.08
C GLU A 24 -12.70 -14.70 14.96
N ILE A 25 -11.56 -14.81 14.27
CA ILE A 25 -10.58 -13.72 14.09
C ILE A 25 -10.69 -13.11 12.70
N CYS A 26 -11.30 -13.82 11.75
CA CYS A 26 -11.37 -13.44 10.34
C CYS A 26 -12.05 -12.06 10.15
N GLU A 27 -13.22 -11.84 10.76
CA GLU A 27 -13.92 -10.55 10.66
C GLU A 27 -13.09 -9.39 11.21
N ASN A 28 -12.44 -9.59 12.36
CA ASN A 28 -11.58 -8.57 12.97
C ASN A 28 -10.35 -8.27 12.12
N LEU A 29 -9.74 -9.30 11.50
CA LEU A 29 -8.61 -9.13 10.59
C LEU A 29 -9.02 -8.34 9.34
N LEU A 30 -10.17 -8.67 8.75
CA LEU A 30 -10.71 -7.96 7.59
C LEU A 30 -11.06 -6.50 7.91
N MET A 31 -11.66 -6.25 9.07
CA MET A 31 -11.93 -4.90 9.55
C MET A 31 -10.64 -4.10 9.70
N TYR A 32 -9.63 -4.67 10.36
CA TYR A 32 -8.32 -4.06 10.50
C TYR A 32 -7.65 -3.76 9.15
N GLN A 33 -7.71 -4.69 8.20
CA GLN A 33 -7.16 -4.49 6.86
C GLN A 33 -7.89 -3.34 6.14
N ARG A 34 -9.22 -3.27 6.20
CA ARG A 34 -10.02 -2.15 5.66
C ARG A 34 -9.61 -0.80 6.24
N GLU A 35 -9.51 -0.69 7.57
CA GLU A 35 -9.05 0.53 8.23
C GLU A 35 -7.64 0.94 7.77
N CYS A 36 -6.74 -0.02 7.55
CA CYS A 36 -5.41 0.26 7.03
C CYS A 36 -5.45 0.82 5.58
N TYR A 37 -6.33 0.28 4.72
CA TYR A 37 -6.51 0.82 3.37
C TYR A 37 -6.98 2.28 3.42
N ASP A 38 -7.96 2.60 4.28
CA ASP A 38 -8.49 3.96 4.43
C ASP A 38 -7.41 4.95 4.89
N VAL A 39 -6.63 4.56 5.91
CA VAL A 39 -5.54 5.39 6.44
C VAL A 39 -4.47 5.64 5.37
N LEU A 40 -4.07 4.61 4.63
CA LEU A 40 -3.07 4.74 3.57
C LEU A 40 -3.59 5.62 2.42
N HIS A 41 -4.81 5.38 1.99
CA HIS A 41 -5.49 6.17 0.96
C HIS A 41 -5.55 7.64 1.36
N GLN A 42 -6.06 7.94 2.56
CA GLN A 42 -6.15 9.29 3.09
C GLN A 42 -4.78 9.95 3.19
N HIS A 43 -3.76 9.24 3.69
CA HIS A 43 -2.41 9.78 3.85
C HIS A 43 -1.79 10.19 2.50
N TRP A 44 -1.93 9.35 1.48
CA TRP A 44 -1.38 9.63 0.16
C TRP A 44 -2.20 10.65 -0.62
N GLN A 45 -3.52 10.69 -0.46
CA GLN A 45 -4.36 11.75 -1.06
C GLN A 45 -4.09 13.12 -0.43
N GLN A 46 -3.92 13.20 0.90
CA GLN A 46 -3.59 14.44 1.60
C GLN A 46 -2.21 15.00 1.26
N ARG A 47 -1.27 14.16 0.81
CA ARG A 47 0.02 14.65 0.29
C ARG A 47 -0.11 15.47 -0.99
N HIS A 48 -1.18 15.27 -1.75
CA HIS A 48 -1.32 15.82 -3.10
C HIS A 48 -2.40 16.91 -3.18
N SER A 49 -3.42 16.83 -2.33
CA SER A 49 -4.44 17.86 -2.20
C SER A 49 -4.09 18.75 -1.02
N GLY A 50 -3.66 19.99 -1.27
CA GLY A 50 -3.47 21.01 -0.22
C GLY A 50 -4.76 21.40 0.51
N ASP A 51 -5.86 20.65 0.33
CA ASP A 51 -7.16 20.91 0.91
C ASP A 51 -7.67 19.69 1.66
N ARG A 52 -8.13 19.93 2.89
CA ARG A 52 -8.49 18.90 3.86
C ARG A 52 -9.96 18.54 3.68
N MET A 53 -10.23 17.40 3.07
CA MET A 53 -11.51 16.72 3.25
C MET A 53 -11.29 15.22 3.50
N PRO A 54 -11.89 14.63 4.55
CA PRO A 54 -11.85 13.19 4.72
C PRO A 54 -12.77 12.56 3.67
N VAL A 55 -12.20 11.85 2.71
CA VAL A 55 -12.98 10.95 1.84
C VAL A 55 -13.46 9.79 2.71
N SER A 56 -14.76 9.71 2.99
CA SER A 56 -15.37 8.52 3.56
C SER A 56 -15.51 7.49 2.43
N LEU A 57 -14.71 6.43 2.46
CA LEU A 57 -14.83 5.35 1.51
C LEU A 57 -16.09 4.53 1.82
N SER A 58 -16.97 4.36 0.84
CA SER A 58 -18.10 3.42 0.93
C SER A 58 -17.70 2.06 0.35
N GLU A 59 -18.30 0.96 0.81
CA GLU A 59 -18.06 -0.40 0.27
C GLU A 59 -18.35 -0.53 -1.25
N GLY A 60 -18.95 0.49 -1.86
CA GLY A 60 -19.25 0.58 -3.29
C GLY A 60 -18.46 1.63 -4.06
N ASP A 61 -17.38 2.21 -3.50
CA ASP A 61 -16.54 3.16 -4.22
C ASP A 61 -15.73 2.41 -5.29
N VAL A 62 -16.36 2.24 -6.45
CA VAL A 62 -15.75 1.65 -7.63
C VAL A 62 -14.54 2.49 -8.00
N ILE A 63 -13.36 1.87 -8.04
CA ILE A 63 -12.19 2.54 -8.60
C ILE A 63 -12.53 2.86 -10.06
N ASN A 64 -12.86 4.12 -10.34
CA ASN A 64 -13.04 4.54 -11.72
C ASN A 64 -11.67 4.49 -12.42
N SER A 65 -11.66 4.18 -13.72
CA SER A 65 -10.41 4.00 -14.47
C SER A 65 -9.47 5.19 -14.30
N HIS A 66 -10.02 6.40 -14.17
CA HIS A 66 -9.25 7.63 -14.00
C HIS A 66 -8.53 7.71 -12.63
N ALA A 67 -9.15 7.29 -11.55
CA ALA A 67 -8.52 7.23 -10.22
C ALA A 67 -7.42 6.15 -10.17
N LEU A 68 -7.62 5.03 -10.88
CA LEU A 68 -6.59 4.01 -11.12
C LEU A 68 -5.40 4.59 -11.88
N ASP A 69 -5.65 5.30 -12.99
CA ASP A 69 -4.62 5.92 -13.81
C ASP A 69 -3.78 6.92 -13.01
N VAL A 70 -4.45 7.79 -12.23
CA VAL A 70 -3.78 8.77 -11.38
C VAL A 70 -2.94 8.06 -10.30
N HIS A 71 -3.46 7.05 -9.61
CA HIS A 71 -2.70 6.35 -8.58
C HIS A 71 -1.51 5.57 -9.15
N ILE A 72 -1.66 4.94 -10.32
CA ILE A 72 -0.58 4.21 -10.98
C ILE A 72 0.54 5.16 -11.41
N GLU A 73 0.21 6.31 -12.01
CA GLU A 73 1.19 7.35 -12.37
C GLU A 73 1.97 7.84 -11.14
N HIS A 74 1.30 7.98 -9.99
CA HIS A 74 1.97 8.35 -8.75
C HIS A 74 2.94 7.28 -8.24
N ILE A 75 2.52 6.01 -8.25
CA ILE A 75 3.39 4.88 -7.87
C ILE A 75 4.60 4.81 -8.79
N TYR A 76 4.38 5.00 -10.09
CA TYR A 76 5.45 5.04 -11.09
C TYR A 76 6.42 6.20 -10.84
N ARG A 77 5.91 7.41 -10.58
CA ARG A 77 6.74 8.58 -10.25
C ARG A 77 7.58 8.34 -9.00
N ASP A 78 6.97 7.87 -7.92
CA ASP A 78 7.68 7.56 -6.66
C ASP A 78 8.71 6.44 -6.87
N TRP A 79 8.43 5.47 -7.75
CA TRP A 79 9.39 4.45 -8.15
C TRP A 79 10.61 5.06 -8.85
N VAL A 80 10.39 5.91 -9.86
CA VAL A 80 11.45 6.54 -10.64
C VAL A 80 12.29 7.49 -9.79
N GLU A 81 11.66 8.30 -8.94
CA GLU A 81 12.31 9.36 -8.18
C GLU A 81 13.01 8.86 -6.92
N SER A 82 12.50 7.81 -6.28
CA SER A 82 12.93 7.42 -4.94
C SER A 82 13.23 5.93 -4.81
N VAL A 83 12.24 5.06 -5.05
CA VAL A 83 12.34 3.63 -4.68
C VAL A 83 13.36 2.89 -5.55
N GLY A 84 13.29 3.06 -6.87
CA GLY A 84 14.20 2.43 -7.83
C GLY A 84 15.67 2.80 -7.58
N PRO A 85 16.02 4.10 -7.52
CA PRO A 85 17.38 4.55 -7.20
C PRO A 85 17.89 4.04 -5.84
N ALA A 86 17.04 4.05 -4.81
CA ALA A 86 17.41 3.55 -3.48
C ALA A 86 17.72 2.05 -3.50
N LEU A 87 16.88 1.24 -4.15
CA LEU A 87 17.10 -0.21 -4.29
C LEU A 87 18.36 -0.54 -5.08
N ARG A 88 18.66 0.23 -6.14
CA ARG A 88 19.91 0.11 -6.89
C ARG A 88 21.13 0.43 -6.02
N MET A 89 21.05 1.49 -5.24
CA MET A 89 22.14 1.96 -4.37
C MET A 89 22.48 0.96 -3.26
N ILE A 90 21.51 0.23 -2.72
CA ILE A 90 21.75 -0.83 -1.72
C ILE A 90 22.11 -2.18 -2.36
N GLY A 91 22.22 -2.27 -3.69
CA GLY A 91 22.55 -3.50 -4.40
C GLY A 91 21.47 -4.59 -4.29
N TYR A 92 20.19 -4.21 -4.29
CA TYR A 92 19.11 -5.19 -4.16
C TYR A 92 19.12 -6.18 -5.35
N PRO A 93 19.22 -7.51 -5.11
CA PRO A 93 19.50 -8.49 -6.17
C PRO A 93 18.46 -8.58 -7.29
N LYS A 94 17.19 -8.25 -7.01
CA LYS A 94 16.08 -8.31 -7.99
C LYS A 94 15.72 -6.93 -8.54
N TRP A 95 16.57 -5.93 -8.35
CA TRP A 95 16.28 -4.57 -8.82
C TRP A 95 16.03 -4.53 -10.33
N GLY A 96 16.83 -5.25 -11.13
CA GLY A 96 16.68 -5.31 -12.58
C GLY A 96 15.31 -5.84 -12.99
N ASP A 97 14.94 -7.01 -12.47
CA ASP A 97 13.64 -7.65 -12.74
C ASP A 97 12.46 -6.74 -12.34
N LEU A 98 12.53 -6.10 -11.17
CA LEU A 98 11.48 -5.18 -10.71
C LEU A 98 11.40 -3.93 -11.57
N ASN A 99 12.54 -3.38 -11.98
CA ASN A 99 12.57 -2.19 -12.82
C ASN A 99 12.03 -2.47 -14.22
N GLU A 100 12.29 -3.66 -14.77
CA GLU A 100 11.70 -4.08 -16.04
C GLU A 100 10.18 -4.26 -15.92
N LEU A 101 9.69 -4.87 -14.85
CA LEU A 101 8.25 -5.04 -14.62
C LEU A 101 7.46 -3.72 -14.46
N ILE A 102 8.09 -2.68 -13.92
CA ILE A 102 7.43 -1.40 -13.62
C ILE A 102 7.48 -0.42 -14.80
N GLN A 103 8.38 -0.62 -15.78
CA GLN A 103 8.53 0.25 -16.95
C GLN A 103 7.78 -0.24 -18.21
N VAL A 104 6.93 -1.25 -18.09
CA VAL A 104 6.02 -1.74 -19.17
C VAL A 104 4.67 -1.05 -19.04
#